data_AF-A0A9N9X5E1-F1
#
_entry.id   AF-A0A9N9X5E1-F1
#
_cell.length_a   1.000
_cell.length_b   1.000
_cell.length_c   1.000
_cell.angle_alpha   90.00
_cell.angle_beta   90.00
_cell.angle_gamma   90.00
#
_symmetry.space_group_name_H-M   'P 1'
#
loop_
_entity.id
_entity.type
_entity.pdbx_description
1 polymer ?
#
loop_
_entity_poly.entity_id
_entity_poly.type
_entity_poly.pdbx_seq_one_letter_code
_entity_poly.pdbx_strand_id
1 'polypeptide(L)'
;MEGLTAAIPAVDPSKNLSSQEFQDLLTSWFEQKGILSELRTNLRYKMINILKNTTIGRDIIRKSPPSSMSLSKQAVNLIVAEFLMRNHCDYSLSLFNTEAGLSTSFSDNIVNENNKLISLQFDRENILNILELIGVHKTSDICQEILNIYYKNCVNISLLSALITVLSKSVPENVQAKKEINLDLSTEVDFIKNIGALLIKSNMPTNNIIPIIENIKCLYKVEIHNIEDNYTKILTKLKSHVNVKDKRTKEIQKQNEMLELKILQLIEKQNELRTQAKRAVKEKLSKEKELLKTKRDFKEDKTVPEAIGERDSKTECAIQHCSESCRENSKLIGKLQKENTELSRKNQTCLEEINDWKNKYNKLLLDFSMFHTKISSLNCNGSVEIPISSINLNPKMIDSIIGNEKNNSKSVESTDSSTDEIIRDARKKIKVLEEESQEMEEIFKKSQTKKKLFTTKDQRWDLNSC
;
A
#
# COMPACT_ATOMS: atom_id res chain seq x y z
N MET A 1 -53.03 3.11 22.59
CA MET A 1 -52.07 3.03 23.71
C MET A 1 -52.06 1.58 24.18
N GLU A 2 -51.30 0.72 23.50
CA GLU A 2 -51.27 -0.71 23.79
C GLU A 2 -49.92 -1.08 24.40
N GLY A 3 -49.97 -1.73 25.57
CA GLY A 3 -48.97 -2.72 26.00
C GLY A 3 -47.57 -2.22 26.38
N LEU A 4 -47.44 -1.31 27.34
CA LEU A 4 -46.18 -1.16 28.08
C LEU A 4 -46.04 -2.33 29.08
N THR A 5 -45.58 -3.48 28.61
CA THR A 5 -45.12 -4.56 29.48
C THR A 5 -43.88 -4.07 30.22
N ALA A 6 -43.85 -4.17 31.55
CA ALA A 6 -42.74 -3.71 32.37
C ALA A 6 -41.40 -4.27 31.85
N ALA A 7 -40.38 -3.40 31.72
CA ALA A 7 -39.08 -3.74 31.15
C ALA A 7 -38.30 -4.78 31.95
N ILE A 8 -38.74 -5.11 33.17
CA ILE A 8 -38.14 -6.14 34.01
C ILE A 8 -39.31 -6.91 34.65
N PRO A 9 -39.43 -8.24 34.47
CA PRO A 9 -40.42 -9.01 35.20
C PRO A 9 -40.15 -8.83 36.70
N ALA A 10 -41.21 -8.63 37.49
CA ALA A 10 -41.09 -8.53 38.95
C ALA A 10 -40.60 -9.88 39.50
N VAL A 11 -39.28 -10.04 39.58
CA VAL A 11 -38.65 -11.10 40.35
C VAL A 11 -38.90 -10.76 41.82
N ASP A 12 -39.24 -11.78 42.62
CA ASP A 12 -39.68 -11.67 44.02
C ASP A 12 -38.96 -10.55 44.80
N PRO A 13 -39.70 -9.67 45.49
CA PRO A 13 -39.14 -8.53 46.23
C PRO A 13 -38.25 -8.93 47.43
N SER A 14 -37.98 -10.22 47.62
CA SER A 14 -37.16 -10.80 48.68
C SER A 14 -35.74 -11.19 48.24
N LYS A 15 -35.37 -11.04 46.96
CA LYS A 15 -33.98 -11.19 46.49
C LYS A 15 -33.38 -9.84 46.13
N ASN A 16 -32.55 -9.31 47.02
CA ASN A 16 -31.62 -8.21 46.69
C ASN A 16 -30.63 -8.73 45.65
N LEU A 17 -30.92 -8.50 44.36
CA LEU A 17 -30.00 -8.81 43.27
C LEU A 17 -28.71 -8.01 43.48
N SER A 18 -27.57 -8.67 43.32
CA SER A 18 -26.29 -7.97 43.28
C SER A 18 -26.21 -7.06 42.05
N SER A 19 -25.38 -6.02 42.12
CA SER A 19 -25.18 -5.09 40.99
C SER A 19 -24.78 -5.81 39.69
N GLN A 20 -24.08 -6.95 39.81
CA GLN A 20 -23.65 -7.75 38.66
C GLN A 20 -24.83 -8.52 38.03
N GLU A 21 -25.66 -9.18 38.85
CA GLU A 21 -26.84 -9.92 38.37
C GLU A 21 -27.88 -9.00 37.73
N PHE A 22 -28.00 -7.76 38.24
CA PHE A 22 -28.84 -6.74 37.62
C PHE A 22 -28.30 -6.30 36.24
N GLN A 23 -26.99 -6.10 36.11
CA GLN A 23 -26.37 -5.79 34.82
C GLN A 23 -26.53 -6.92 33.81
N ASP A 24 -26.39 -8.17 34.25
CA ASP A 24 -26.55 -9.35 33.39
C ASP A 24 -28.02 -9.49 32.94
N LEU A 25 -28.99 -9.26 33.84
CA LEU A 25 -30.42 -9.27 33.52
C LEU A 25 -30.79 -8.16 32.52
N LEU A 26 -30.26 -6.95 32.74
CA LEU A 26 -30.48 -5.79 31.87
C LEU A 26 -29.87 -6.03 30.48
N THR A 27 -28.66 -6.60 30.43
CA THR A 27 -27.97 -6.93 29.17
C THR A 27 -28.74 -8.01 28.41
N SER A 28 -29.16 -9.08 29.10
CA SER A 28 -30.00 -10.14 28.52
C SER A 28 -31.32 -9.59 27.99
N TRP A 29 -31.95 -8.65 28.71
CA TRP A 29 -33.17 -7.98 28.24
C TRP A 29 -32.93 -7.14 26.99
N PHE A 30 -31.85 -6.35 26.95
CA PHE A 30 -31.47 -5.58 25.76
C PHE A 30 -31.12 -6.45 24.56
N GLU A 31 -30.54 -7.63 24.78
CA GLU A 31 -30.32 -8.64 23.73
C GLU A 31 -31.63 -9.27 23.26
N GLN A 32 -32.51 -9.67 24.19
CA GLN A 32 -33.79 -10.31 23.88
C GLN A 32 -34.75 -9.36 23.14
N LYS A 33 -34.73 -8.07 23.46
CA LYS A 33 -35.49 -7.03 22.76
C LYS A 33 -34.84 -6.57 21.46
N GLY A 34 -33.65 -7.07 21.12
CA GLY A 34 -32.93 -6.72 19.90
C GLY A 34 -32.34 -5.30 19.89
N ILE A 35 -32.50 -4.53 20.96
CA ILE A 35 -32.05 -3.13 21.08
C ILE A 35 -30.53 -3.03 20.93
N LEU A 36 -29.79 -3.97 21.51
CA LEU A 36 -28.32 -4.04 21.35
C LEU A 36 -27.91 -4.32 19.89
N SER A 37 -28.66 -5.18 19.20
CA SER A 37 -28.44 -5.48 17.78
C SER A 37 -28.75 -4.28 16.90
N GLU A 38 -29.86 -3.60 17.17
CA GLU A 38 -30.28 -2.38 16.47
C GLU A 38 -29.27 -1.24 16.67
N LEU A 39 -28.83 -1.01 17.92
CA LEU A 39 -27.83 0.00 18.24
C LEU A 39 -26.49 -0.30 17.56
N ARG A 40 -26.03 -1.57 17.59
CA ARG A 40 -24.81 -2.00 16.88
C ARG A 40 -24.95 -1.80 15.37
N THR A 41 -26.10 -2.09 14.79
CA THR A 41 -26.38 -1.90 13.37
C THR A 41 -26.39 -0.43 12.99
N ASN A 42 -27.05 0.43 13.79
CA ASN A 42 -27.09 1.87 13.60
C ASN A 42 -25.69 2.50 13.71
N LEU A 43 -24.90 2.09 14.70
CA LEU A 43 -23.52 2.55 14.87
C LEU A 43 -22.63 2.10 13.70
N ARG A 44 -22.72 0.83 13.28
CA ARG A 44 -22.02 0.34 12.08
C ARG A 44 -22.40 1.15 10.85
N TYR A 45 -23.69 1.37 10.63
CA TYR A 45 -24.19 2.17 9.52
C TYR A 45 -23.61 3.59 9.55
N LYS A 46 -23.67 4.28 10.70
CA LYS A 46 -23.09 5.62 10.86
C LYS A 46 -21.59 5.65 10.63
N MET A 47 -20.84 4.68 11.19
CA MET A 47 -19.39 4.57 10.99
C MET A 47 -19.05 4.37 9.51
N ILE A 48 -19.73 3.43 8.85
CA ILE A 48 -19.54 3.16 7.42
C ILE A 48 -19.87 4.40 6.60
N ASN A 49 -20.96 5.11 6.89
CA ASN A 49 -21.38 6.29 6.13
C ASN A 49 -20.42 7.48 6.32
N ILE A 50 -19.90 7.67 7.54
CA ILE A 50 -18.85 8.65 7.82
C ILE A 50 -17.59 8.28 7.05
N LEU A 51 -17.15 7.03 7.12
CA LEU A 51 -15.94 6.55 6.44
C LEU A 51 -16.08 6.65 4.91
N LYS A 52 -17.24 6.31 4.34
CA LYS A 52 -17.54 6.37 2.90
C LYS A 52 -17.28 7.76 2.30
N ASN A 53 -17.53 8.81 3.08
CA ASN A 53 -17.37 10.21 2.65
C ASN A 53 -15.97 10.79 2.88
N THR A 54 -15.07 10.06 3.55
CA THR A 54 -13.66 10.46 3.73
C THR A 54 -12.83 10.21 2.47
N THR A 55 -11.66 10.86 2.36
CA THR A 55 -10.67 10.58 1.29
C THR A 55 -10.26 9.11 1.26
N ILE A 56 -10.07 8.48 2.42
CA ILE A 56 -9.73 7.06 2.53
C ILE A 56 -10.89 6.17 2.04
N GLY A 57 -12.13 6.45 2.44
CA GLY A 57 -13.30 5.71 1.95
C GLY A 57 -13.51 5.88 0.44
N ARG A 58 -13.35 7.11 -0.07
CA ARG A 58 -13.39 7.39 -1.52
C ARG A 58 -12.28 6.66 -2.28
N ASP A 59 -11.09 6.54 -1.69
CA ASP A 59 -9.97 5.81 -2.31
C ASP A 59 -10.16 4.29 -2.26
N ILE A 60 -10.78 3.74 -1.21
CA ILE A 60 -11.16 2.31 -1.17
C ILE A 60 -12.19 2.02 -2.26
N ILE A 61 -13.23 2.86 -2.37
CA ILE A 61 -14.30 2.75 -3.39
C ILE A 61 -13.73 2.96 -4.81
N ARG A 62 -12.75 3.86 -5.00
CA ARG A 62 -12.07 4.09 -6.28
C ARG A 62 -11.07 3.00 -6.65
N LYS A 63 -10.42 2.36 -5.66
CA LYS A 63 -9.49 1.23 -5.88
C LYS A 63 -10.22 -0.08 -6.17
N SER A 64 -11.50 -0.17 -5.82
CA SER A 64 -12.45 -1.17 -6.33
C SER A 64 -13.34 -0.55 -7.41
N PRO A 65 -12.82 -0.15 -8.57
CA PRO A 65 -13.70 0.45 -9.56
C PRO A 65 -14.72 -0.62 -10.00
N PRO A 66 -16.02 -0.29 -10.10
CA PRO A 66 -16.99 -1.15 -10.78
C PRO A 66 -16.71 -1.29 -12.29
N SER A 67 -15.59 -0.74 -12.80
CA SER A 67 -15.24 -0.65 -14.21
C SER A 67 -14.70 -1.93 -14.84
N SER A 68 -14.69 -3.07 -14.14
CA SER A 68 -14.31 -4.38 -14.73
C SER A 68 -15.38 -5.45 -14.62
N MET A 69 -16.57 -5.14 -14.11
CA MET A 69 -17.66 -6.12 -14.02
C MET A 69 -18.54 -6.01 -15.27
N SER A 70 -18.49 -7.04 -16.12
CA SER A 70 -19.38 -7.14 -17.28
C SER A 70 -20.85 -7.11 -16.84
N LEU A 71 -21.73 -6.58 -17.68
CA LEU A 71 -23.18 -6.54 -17.41
C LEU A 71 -23.75 -7.94 -17.13
N SER A 72 -23.21 -8.97 -17.77
CA SER A 72 -23.54 -10.37 -17.49
C SER A 72 -23.17 -10.80 -16.06
N LYS A 73 -21.99 -10.40 -15.56
CA LYS A 73 -21.58 -10.67 -14.16
C LYS A 73 -22.44 -9.91 -13.17
N GLN A 74 -22.84 -8.67 -13.49
CA GLN A 74 -23.78 -7.91 -12.67
C GLN A 74 -25.14 -8.59 -12.61
N ALA A 75 -25.65 -9.07 -13.75
CA ALA A 75 -26.92 -9.81 -13.81
C ALA A 75 -26.90 -11.08 -12.95
N VAL A 76 -25.82 -11.87 -13.03
CA VAL A 76 -25.63 -13.04 -12.15
C VAL A 76 -25.57 -12.65 -10.68
N ASN A 77 -24.83 -11.58 -10.35
CA ASN A 77 -24.73 -11.11 -8.97
C ASN A 77 -26.07 -10.61 -8.43
N LEU A 78 -26.91 -9.98 -9.25
CA LEU A 78 -28.27 -9.59 -8.88
C LEU A 78 -29.16 -10.80 -8.61
N ILE A 79 -29.07 -11.85 -9.43
CA ILE A 79 -29.81 -13.11 -9.23
C ILE A 79 -29.42 -13.76 -7.89
N VAL A 80 -28.12 -13.81 -7.57
CA VAL A 80 -27.62 -14.39 -6.32
C VAL A 80 -28.00 -13.52 -5.12
N ALA A 81 -27.87 -12.20 -5.22
CA ALA A 81 -28.28 -11.28 -4.15
C ALA A 81 -29.78 -11.42 -3.84
N GLU A 82 -30.64 -11.46 -4.86
CA GLU A 82 -32.08 -11.66 -4.68
C GLU A 82 -32.39 -13.01 -4.00
N PHE A 83 -31.68 -14.09 -4.39
CA PHE A 83 -31.81 -15.38 -3.74
C PHE A 83 -31.45 -15.31 -2.25
N LEU A 84 -30.30 -14.74 -1.91
CA LEU A 84 -29.83 -14.64 -0.52
C LEU A 84 -30.77 -13.77 0.33
N MET A 85 -31.29 -12.69 -0.24
CA MET A 85 -32.28 -11.83 0.40
C MET A 85 -33.59 -12.56 0.68
N ARG A 86 -34.15 -13.26 -0.31
CA ARG A 86 -35.42 -13.99 -0.15
C ARG A 86 -35.34 -15.15 0.83
N ASN A 87 -34.15 -15.71 1.03
CA ASN A 87 -33.89 -16.78 2.01
C ASN A 87 -33.39 -16.27 3.37
N HIS A 88 -33.49 -14.95 3.65
CA HIS A 88 -33.07 -14.34 4.91
C HIS A 88 -31.61 -14.65 5.32
N CYS A 89 -30.72 -14.78 4.34
CA CYS A 89 -29.29 -15.07 4.55
C CYS A 89 -28.48 -13.78 4.75
N ASP A 90 -28.82 -12.98 5.76
CA ASP A 90 -28.29 -11.62 5.94
C ASP A 90 -26.76 -11.56 6.08
N TYR A 91 -26.18 -12.55 6.76
CA TYR A 91 -24.71 -12.65 6.90
C TYR A 91 -24.03 -12.91 5.55
N SER A 92 -24.50 -13.91 4.81
CA SER A 92 -23.96 -14.26 3.49
C SER A 92 -24.17 -13.12 2.49
N LEU A 93 -25.31 -12.43 2.55
CA LEU A 93 -25.60 -11.26 1.73
C LEU A 93 -24.65 -10.10 2.05
N SER A 94 -24.35 -9.84 3.32
CA SER A 94 -23.42 -8.78 3.72
C SER A 94 -22.02 -9.05 3.17
N LEU A 95 -21.53 -10.29 3.28
CA LEU A 95 -20.22 -10.68 2.75
C LEU A 95 -20.22 -10.60 1.21
N PHE A 96 -21.26 -11.15 0.58
CA PHE A 96 -21.43 -11.13 -0.86
C PHE A 96 -21.49 -9.71 -1.42
N ASN A 97 -22.20 -8.78 -0.77
CA ASN A 97 -22.27 -7.38 -1.20
C ASN A 97 -20.91 -6.67 -1.14
N THR A 98 -20.06 -7.02 -0.16
CA THR A 98 -18.70 -6.47 -0.07
C THR A 98 -17.76 -7.03 -1.14
N GLU A 99 -17.88 -8.33 -1.47
CA GLU A 99 -17.02 -8.98 -2.47
C GLU A 99 -17.47 -8.71 -3.91
N ALA A 100 -18.78 -8.73 -4.16
CA ALA A 100 -19.39 -8.51 -5.46
C ALA A 100 -19.54 -7.02 -5.82
N GLY A 101 -19.24 -6.10 -4.89
CA GLY A 101 -19.30 -4.66 -5.13
C GLY A 101 -20.72 -4.12 -5.38
N LEU A 102 -21.75 -4.77 -4.83
CA LEU A 102 -23.18 -4.41 -5.03
C LEU A 102 -23.66 -3.25 -4.14
N SER A 103 -22.74 -2.55 -3.47
CA SER A 103 -22.98 -1.63 -2.35
C SER A 103 -23.78 -0.35 -2.68
N THR A 104 -24.19 -0.17 -3.94
CA THR A 104 -25.02 0.96 -4.40
C THR A 104 -26.45 0.58 -4.82
N SER A 105 -26.76 -0.70 -5.05
CA SER A 105 -28.02 -1.07 -5.73
C SER A 105 -29.14 -1.51 -4.79
N PHE A 106 -28.80 -1.98 -3.59
CA PHE A 106 -29.79 -2.49 -2.63
C PHE A 106 -29.91 -1.62 -1.36
N SER A 107 -28.94 -0.76 -1.09
CA SER A 107 -28.77 -0.08 0.21
C SER A 107 -29.81 0.99 0.53
N ASP A 108 -30.34 1.68 -0.49
CA ASP A 108 -31.10 2.93 -0.27
C ASP A 108 -32.62 2.73 -0.29
N ASN A 109 -33.12 1.60 -0.79
CA ASN A 109 -34.56 1.34 -0.95
C ASN A 109 -35.15 0.30 0.02
N ILE A 110 -34.35 -0.25 0.95
CA ILE A 110 -34.82 -1.33 1.85
C ILE A 110 -35.52 -0.78 3.11
N VAL A 111 -35.36 0.50 3.44
CA VAL A 111 -35.96 1.11 4.65
C VAL A 111 -36.86 2.27 4.24
N ASN A 112 -38.16 2.01 4.11
CA ASN A 112 -39.18 3.06 4.16
C ASN A 112 -39.59 3.28 5.62
N GLU A 113 -40.10 4.47 5.97
CA GLU A 113 -40.34 5.05 7.32
C GLU A 113 -41.15 4.17 8.31
N ASN A 114 -41.63 2.99 7.91
CA ASN A 114 -42.51 2.11 8.68
C ASN A 114 -41.93 0.71 8.98
N ASN A 115 -40.62 0.48 8.87
CA ASN A 115 -39.96 -0.82 9.19
C ASN A 115 -40.53 -2.05 8.46
N LYS A 116 -41.24 -1.87 7.33
CA LYS A 116 -41.70 -2.98 6.48
C LYS A 116 -40.68 -3.23 5.38
N LEU A 117 -40.04 -4.41 5.40
CA LEU A 117 -39.16 -4.90 4.35
C LEU A 117 -39.94 -4.86 3.02
N ILE A 118 -39.54 -3.99 2.09
CA ILE A 118 -40.14 -3.96 0.75
C ILE A 118 -39.77 -5.30 0.09
N SER A 119 -40.77 -6.05 -0.37
CA SER A 119 -40.56 -7.25 -1.16
C SER A 119 -39.84 -6.84 -2.46
N LEU A 120 -38.53 -7.07 -2.53
CA LEU A 120 -37.72 -6.91 -3.73
C LEU A 120 -38.14 -7.98 -4.75
N GLN A 121 -39.21 -7.68 -5.47
CA GLN A 121 -39.61 -8.41 -6.66
C GLN A 121 -39.11 -7.64 -7.87
N PHE A 122 -38.37 -8.31 -8.74
CA PHE A 122 -37.97 -7.69 -9.99
C PHE A 122 -39.20 -7.47 -10.86
N ASP A 123 -39.29 -6.28 -11.45
CA ASP A 123 -40.28 -6.00 -12.47
C ASP A 123 -40.07 -6.89 -13.70
N ARG A 124 -41.14 -7.13 -14.45
CA ARG A 124 -41.11 -8.02 -15.61
C ARG A 124 -40.02 -7.63 -16.61
N GLU A 125 -39.88 -6.33 -16.88
CA GLU A 125 -38.88 -5.80 -17.79
C GLU A 125 -37.45 -6.00 -17.26
N ASN A 126 -37.24 -5.85 -15.94
CA ASN A 126 -35.95 -6.09 -15.31
C ASN A 126 -35.55 -7.56 -15.41
N ILE A 127 -36.49 -8.49 -15.22
CA ILE A 127 -36.24 -9.92 -15.40
C ILE A 127 -35.87 -10.21 -16.86
N LEU A 128 -36.60 -9.66 -17.84
CA LEU A 128 -36.29 -9.84 -19.25
C LEU A 128 -34.87 -9.37 -19.60
N ASN A 129 -34.46 -8.22 -19.08
CA ASN A 129 -33.12 -7.68 -19.30
C ASN A 129 -32.04 -8.53 -18.60
N ILE A 130 -32.28 -8.99 -17.38
CA ILE A 130 -31.38 -9.90 -16.65
C ILE A 130 -31.24 -11.23 -17.41
N LEU A 131 -32.34 -11.80 -17.91
CA LEU A 131 -32.35 -13.04 -18.67
C LEU A 131 -31.62 -12.90 -20.01
N GLU A 132 -31.78 -11.78 -20.71
CA GLU A 132 -31.04 -11.50 -21.94
C GLU A 132 -29.53 -11.40 -21.69
N LEU A 133 -29.12 -10.76 -20.59
CA LEU A 133 -27.71 -10.62 -20.21
C LEU A 133 -27.03 -11.93 -19.81
N ILE A 134 -27.79 -12.95 -19.38
CA ILE A 134 -27.29 -14.31 -19.12
C ILE A 134 -27.42 -15.24 -20.32
N GLY A 135 -27.90 -14.74 -21.47
CA GLY A 135 -27.98 -15.49 -22.73
C GLY A 135 -29.34 -16.14 -23.04
N VAL A 136 -30.40 -15.83 -22.29
CA VAL A 136 -31.77 -16.30 -22.57
C VAL A 136 -32.52 -15.24 -23.36
N HIS A 137 -32.89 -15.55 -24.60
CA HIS A 137 -33.59 -14.60 -25.46
C HIS A 137 -34.97 -14.21 -24.91
N LYS A 138 -35.33 -12.92 -24.95
CA LYS A 138 -36.59 -12.36 -24.40
C LYS A 138 -37.87 -13.02 -24.95
N THR A 139 -37.81 -13.49 -26.20
CA THR A 139 -38.94 -14.14 -26.89
C THR A 139 -38.92 -15.67 -26.79
N SER A 140 -37.97 -16.27 -26.06
CA SER A 140 -37.88 -17.72 -25.95
C SER A 140 -39.00 -18.29 -25.05
N ASP A 141 -39.46 -19.49 -25.38
CA ASP A 141 -40.43 -20.23 -24.55
C ASP A 141 -39.88 -20.48 -23.14
N ILE A 142 -38.57 -20.70 -23.02
CA ILE A 142 -37.82 -20.83 -21.77
C ILE A 142 -37.98 -19.57 -20.91
N CYS A 143 -37.87 -18.38 -21.51
CA CYS A 143 -38.06 -17.10 -20.82
C CYS A 143 -39.49 -16.96 -20.29
N GLN A 144 -40.50 -17.31 -21.09
CA GLN A 144 -41.90 -17.29 -20.66
C GLN A 144 -42.17 -18.30 -19.54
N GLU A 145 -41.54 -19.47 -19.58
CA GLU A 145 -41.67 -20.47 -18.52
C GLU A 145 -41.03 -19.98 -17.20
N ILE A 146 -39.85 -19.35 -17.26
CA ILE A 146 -39.20 -18.74 -16.08
C ILE A 146 -40.09 -17.65 -15.49
N LEU A 147 -40.64 -16.76 -16.32
CA LEU A 147 -41.56 -15.71 -15.88
C LEU A 147 -42.82 -16.30 -15.23
N ASN A 148 -43.37 -17.36 -15.82
CA ASN A 148 -44.53 -18.05 -15.24
C ASN A 148 -44.18 -18.65 -13.88
N ILE A 149 -43.03 -19.29 -13.69
CA ILE A 149 -42.65 -19.86 -12.39
C ILE A 149 -42.39 -18.76 -11.35
N TYR A 150 -41.74 -17.67 -11.75
CA TYR A 150 -41.42 -16.55 -10.86
C TYR A 150 -42.66 -15.79 -10.37
N TYR A 151 -43.66 -15.57 -11.22
CA TYR A 151 -44.88 -14.82 -10.86
C TYR A 151 -46.05 -15.68 -10.38
N LYS A 152 -46.12 -16.97 -10.74
CA LYS A 152 -47.27 -17.83 -10.38
C LYS A 152 -47.28 -18.26 -8.92
N ASN A 153 -46.12 -18.32 -8.27
CA ASN A 153 -46.00 -18.64 -6.86
C ASN A 153 -45.69 -17.37 -6.06
N CYS A 154 -46.75 -16.69 -5.59
CA CYS A 154 -46.69 -15.40 -4.89
C CYS A 154 -45.89 -15.41 -3.56
N VAL A 155 -45.26 -16.52 -3.17
CA VAL A 155 -44.53 -16.65 -1.91
C VAL A 155 -43.15 -17.24 -2.18
N ASN A 156 -42.13 -16.39 -2.10
CA ASN A 156 -40.70 -16.71 -1.88
C ASN A 156 -39.90 -17.44 -2.97
N ILE A 157 -40.38 -17.57 -4.22
CA ILE A 157 -39.53 -18.11 -5.29
C ILE A 157 -38.59 -17.02 -5.82
N SER A 158 -37.28 -17.22 -5.72
CA SER A 158 -36.29 -16.33 -6.33
C SER A 158 -36.11 -16.63 -7.82
N LEU A 159 -35.56 -15.67 -8.57
CA LEU A 159 -35.28 -15.86 -10.00
C LEU A 159 -34.29 -17.02 -10.22
N LEU A 160 -33.34 -17.21 -9.30
CA LEU A 160 -32.42 -18.35 -9.32
C LEU A 160 -33.15 -19.69 -9.21
N SER A 161 -34.10 -19.80 -8.27
CA SER A 161 -34.90 -21.01 -8.11
C SER A 161 -35.76 -21.30 -9.34
N ALA A 162 -36.33 -20.26 -9.97
CA ALA A 162 -37.08 -20.40 -11.22
C ALA A 162 -36.18 -20.89 -12.37
N LEU A 163 -34.98 -20.32 -12.52
CA LEU A 163 -33.98 -20.76 -13.51
C LEU A 163 -33.59 -22.23 -13.33
N ILE A 164 -33.25 -22.64 -12.11
CA ILE A 164 -32.88 -24.04 -11.80
C ILE A 164 -34.04 -24.99 -12.13
N THR A 165 -35.27 -24.58 -11.85
CA THR A 165 -36.47 -25.40 -12.11
C THR A 165 -36.67 -25.64 -13.60
N VAL A 166 -36.53 -24.61 -14.44
CA VAL A 166 -36.68 -24.75 -15.90
C VAL A 166 -35.54 -25.56 -16.50
N LEU A 167 -34.30 -25.33 -16.06
CA LEU A 167 -33.13 -26.12 -16.48
C LEU A 167 -33.24 -27.60 -16.07
N SER A 168 -34.00 -27.90 -15.02
CA SER A 168 -34.25 -29.28 -14.57
C SER A 168 -35.38 -29.97 -15.35
N LYS A 169 -36.25 -29.23 -16.05
CA LYS A 169 -37.38 -29.78 -16.82
C LYS A 169 -37.02 -30.19 -18.25
N SER A 170 -35.94 -29.68 -18.82
CA SER A 170 -35.56 -29.89 -20.22
C SER A 170 -35.03 -31.30 -20.56
N VAL A 171 -35.40 -32.32 -19.79
CA VAL A 171 -35.10 -33.72 -20.09
C VAL A 171 -36.40 -34.43 -20.45
N PRO A 172 -36.74 -34.58 -21.73
CA PRO A 172 -37.92 -35.36 -22.12
C PRO A 172 -37.71 -36.85 -21.81
N GLU A 173 -38.64 -37.41 -21.03
CA GLU A 173 -38.74 -38.82 -20.58
C GLU A 173 -38.96 -39.87 -21.70
N ASN A 174 -38.74 -39.56 -22.97
CA ASN A 174 -38.94 -40.52 -24.07
C ASN A 174 -37.60 -41.04 -24.59
N VAL A 175 -37.08 -42.10 -23.96
CA VAL A 175 -36.60 -43.36 -24.56
C VAL A 175 -36.28 -44.30 -23.39
N GLN A 176 -37.27 -45.07 -22.92
CA GLN A 176 -37.00 -46.31 -22.18
C GLN A 176 -36.48 -47.36 -23.17
N ALA A 177 -35.19 -47.31 -23.45
CA ALA A 177 -34.43 -48.49 -23.82
C ALA A 177 -33.38 -48.64 -22.73
N LYS A 178 -33.61 -49.58 -21.80
CA LYS A 178 -32.59 -50.12 -20.91
C LYS A 178 -31.49 -50.74 -21.79
N LYS A 179 -30.59 -49.91 -22.29
CA LYS A 179 -29.25 -50.31 -22.65
C LYS A 179 -28.42 -49.87 -21.46
N GLU A 180 -27.94 -50.82 -20.67
CA GLU A 180 -26.83 -50.59 -19.76
C GLU A 180 -25.65 -50.13 -20.63
N ILE A 181 -25.55 -48.81 -20.84
CA ILE A 181 -24.37 -48.20 -21.42
C ILE A 181 -23.38 -48.19 -20.26
N ASN A 182 -22.50 -49.19 -20.25
CA ASN A 182 -21.34 -49.23 -19.40
C ASN A 182 -20.44 -48.07 -19.83
N LEU A 183 -20.54 -46.92 -19.13
CA LEU A 183 -19.61 -45.81 -19.36
C LEU A 183 -18.24 -46.25 -18.87
N ASP A 184 -17.35 -46.54 -19.81
CA ASP A 184 -15.94 -46.71 -19.49
C ASP A 184 -15.30 -45.35 -19.21
N LEU A 185 -15.27 -44.95 -17.93
CA LEU A 185 -14.57 -43.76 -17.46
C LEU A 185 -13.11 -44.05 -17.08
N SER A 186 -12.56 -45.22 -17.37
CA SER A 186 -11.25 -45.65 -16.86
C SER A 186 -10.09 -44.71 -17.26
N THR A 187 -10.19 -44.03 -18.40
CA THR A 187 -9.19 -43.09 -18.92
C THR A 187 -9.30 -41.66 -18.40
N GLU A 188 -10.34 -41.33 -17.63
CA GLU A 188 -10.63 -39.96 -17.22
C GLU A 188 -9.94 -39.53 -15.91
N VAL A 189 -9.75 -38.23 -15.72
CA VAL A 189 -9.16 -37.65 -14.50
C VAL A 189 -10.11 -37.89 -13.31
N ASP A 190 -9.56 -38.13 -12.11
CA ASP A 190 -10.32 -38.49 -10.90
C ASP A 190 -11.51 -37.57 -10.61
N PHE A 191 -11.40 -36.28 -10.92
CA PHE A 191 -12.49 -35.32 -10.79
C PHE A 191 -13.67 -35.62 -11.74
N ILE A 192 -13.39 -35.88 -13.03
CA ILE A 192 -14.43 -36.20 -14.02
C ILE A 192 -15.03 -37.57 -13.71
N LYS A 193 -14.22 -38.53 -13.24
CA LYS A 193 -14.68 -39.82 -12.73
C LYS A 193 -15.65 -39.64 -11.55
N ASN A 194 -15.31 -38.79 -10.59
CA ASN A 194 -16.13 -38.52 -9.41
C ASN A 194 -17.45 -37.82 -9.76
N ILE A 195 -17.43 -36.85 -10.69
CA ILE A 195 -18.66 -36.24 -11.20
C ILE A 195 -19.51 -37.28 -11.93
N GLY A 196 -18.92 -38.06 -12.83
CA GLY A 196 -19.63 -39.15 -13.52
C GLY A 196 -20.29 -40.12 -12.53
N ALA A 197 -19.56 -40.55 -11.50
CA ALA A 197 -20.08 -41.41 -10.44
C ALA A 197 -21.21 -40.76 -9.64
N LEU A 198 -21.13 -39.45 -9.35
CA LEU A 198 -22.15 -38.71 -8.62
C LEU A 198 -23.42 -38.50 -9.45
N LEU A 199 -23.27 -38.28 -10.76
CA LEU A 199 -24.38 -38.21 -11.71
C LEU A 199 -25.07 -39.57 -11.90
N ILE A 200 -24.31 -40.65 -11.94
CA ILE A 200 -24.86 -42.02 -11.95
C ILE A 200 -25.62 -42.30 -10.65
N LYS A 201 -25.05 -41.95 -9.50
CA LYS A 201 -25.67 -42.15 -8.17
C LYS A 201 -26.97 -41.36 -7.98
N SER A 202 -27.14 -40.25 -8.71
CA SER A 202 -28.35 -39.41 -8.66
C SER A 202 -29.45 -39.86 -9.63
N ASN A 203 -29.34 -41.07 -10.20
CA ASN A 203 -30.29 -41.63 -11.18
C ASN A 203 -30.51 -40.73 -12.41
N MET A 204 -29.50 -39.94 -12.79
CA MET A 204 -29.62 -39.16 -14.02
C MET A 204 -29.61 -40.07 -15.26
N PRO A 205 -30.48 -39.80 -16.25
CA PRO A 205 -30.48 -40.55 -17.50
C PRO A 205 -29.10 -40.50 -18.19
N THR A 206 -28.58 -41.66 -18.59
CA THR A 206 -27.22 -41.81 -19.13
C THR A 206 -26.98 -41.00 -20.41
N ASN A 207 -28.05 -40.75 -21.18
CA ASN A 207 -28.06 -39.87 -22.35
C ASN A 207 -27.77 -38.39 -22.01
N ASN A 208 -28.00 -37.95 -20.78
CA ASN A 208 -27.67 -36.59 -20.32
C ASN A 208 -26.30 -36.50 -19.66
N ILE A 209 -25.83 -37.61 -19.06
CA ILE A 209 -24.53 -37.65 -18.37
C ILE A 209 -23.39 -37.42 -19.36
N ILE A 210 -23.46 -38.02 -20.56
CA ILE A 210 -22.41 -37.90 -21.59
C ILE A 210 -22.23 -36.44 -22.04
N PRO A 211 -23.27 -35.70 -22.50
CA PRO A 211 -23.17 -34.29 -22.85
C PRO A 211 -22.65 -33.40 -21.72
N ILE A 212 -23.06 -33.68 -20.47
CA ILE A 212 -22.61 -32.90 -19.30
C ILE A 212 -21.11 -33.11 -19.08
N ILE A 213 -20.64 -34.36 -19.13
CA ILE A 213 -19.22 -34.68 -19.01
C ILE A 213 -18.41 -34.04 -20.15
N GLU A 214 -18.91 -34.08 -21.39
CA GLU A 214 -18.26 -33.44 -22.54
C GLU A 214 -18.21 -31.92 -22.42
N ASN A 215 -19.28 -31.29 -21.93
CA ASN A 215 -19.32 -29.85 -21.67
C ASN A 215 -18.33 -29.48 -20.55
N ILE A 216 -18.26 -30.26 -19.48
CA ILE A 216 -17.27 -30.06 -18.42
C ILE A 216 -15.86 -30.16 -19.01
N LYS A 217 -15.56 -31.18 -19.83
CA LYS A 217 -14.26 -31.29 -20.51
C LYS A 217 -13.95 -30.08 -21.38
N CYS A 218 -14.94 -29.60 -22.14
CA CYS A 218 -14.79 -28.42 -22.99
C CYS A 218 -14.46 -27.18 -22.15
N LEU A 219 -15.20 -26.95 -21.06
CA LEU A 219 -14.96 -25.85 -20.13
C LEU A 219 -13.56 -25.93 -19.50
N TYR A 220 -13.13 -27.12 -19.06
CA TYR A 220 -11.78 -27.31 -18.54
C TYR A 220 -10.71 -27.02 -19.58
N LYS A 221 -10.89 -27.45 -20.83
CA LYS A 221 -9.93 -27.14 -21.92
C LYS A 221 -9.85 -25.64 -22.17
N VAL A 222 -10.98 -24.95 -22.22
CA VAL A 222 -11.03 -23.49 -22.40
C VAL A 222 -10.37 -22.77 -21.23
N GLU A 223 -10.63 -23.21 -20.01
CA GLU A 223 -10.05 -22.60 -18.81
C GLU A 223 -8.54 -22.82 -18.74
N ILE A 224 -8.06 -24.04 -19.04
CA ILE A 224 -6.63 -24.34 -19.16
C ILE A 224 -5.99 -23.44 -20.21
N HIS A 225 -6.59 -23.32 -21.39
CA HIS A 225 -6.08 -22.46 -22.46
C HIS A 225 -6.04 -20.98 -22.05
N ASN A 226 -7.08 -20.49 -21.37
CA ASN A 226 -7.12 -19.12 -20.85
C ASN A 226 -6.05 -18.87 -19.78
N ILE A 227 -5.81 -19.85 -18.91
CA ILE A 227 -4.72 -19.82 -17.92
C ILE A 227 -3.36 -19.78 -18.64
N GLU A 228 -3.12 -20.64 -19.63
CA GLU A 228 -1.89 -20.66 -20.42
C GLU A 228 -1.65 -19.34 -21.16
N ASP A 229 -2.69 -18.76 -21.76
CA ASP A 229 -2.65 -17.45 -22.41
C ASP A 229 -2.29 -16.34 -21.42
N ASN A 230 -2.86 -16.37 -20.21
CA ASN A 230 -2.55 -15.41 -19.17
C ASN A 230 -1.10 -15.54 -18.69
N TYR A 231 -0.62 -16.77 -18.46
CA TYR A 231 0.80 -16.99 -18.14
C TYR A 231 1.72 -16.54 -19.27
N THR A 232 1.36 -16.78 -20.52
CA THR A 232 2.13 -16.33 -21.69
C THR A 232 2.18 -14.80 -21.78
N LYS A 233 1.08 -14.11 -21.50
CA LYS A 233 1.04 -12.64 -21.40
C LYS A 233 1.90 -12.11 -20.26
N ILE A 234 1.91 -12.79 -19.11
CA ILE A 234 2.78 -12.41 -17.98
C ILE A 234 4.25 -12.64 -18.35
N LEU A 235 4.57 -13.78 -18.96
CA LEU A 235 5.93 -14.15 -19.35
C LEU A 235 6.50 -13.16 -20.38
N THR A 236 5.71 -12.74 -21.37
CA THR A 236 6.13 -11.74 -22.37
C THR A 236 6.34 -10.36 -21.74
N LYS A 237 5.48 -9.93 -20.81
CA LYS A 237 5.69 -8.71 -20.02
C LYS A 237 6.99 -8.78 -19.20
N LEU A 238 7.20 -9.88 -18.49
CA LEU A 238 8.40 -10.09 -17.68
C LEU A 238 9.67 -10.07 -18.55
N LYS A 239 9.66 -10.76 -19.69
CA LYS A 239 10.76 -10.78 -20.65
C LYS A 239 11.07 -9.37 -21.19
N SER A 240 10.04 -8.58 -21.48
CA SER A 240 10.23 -7.19 -21.93
C SER A 240 10.88 -6.33 -20.83
N HIS A 241 10.46 -6.49 -19.56
CA HIS A 241 11.01 -5.75 -18.43
C HIS A 241 12.47 -6.15 -18.15
N VAL A 242 12.80 -7.45 -18.22
CA VAL A 242 14.18 -7.95 -18.13
C VAL A 242 15.05 -7.35 -19.23
N ASN A 243 14.57 -7.31 -20.48
CA ASN A 243 15.32 -6.71 -21.59
C ASN A 243 15.58 -5.21 -21.40
N VAL A 244 14.60 -4.45 -20.87
CA VAL A 244 14.78 -3.03 -20.56
C VAL A 244 15.81 -2.83 -19.46
N LYS A 245 15.76 -3.66 -18.40
CA LYS A 245 16.74 -3.62 -17.31
C LYS A 245 18.14 -3.97 -17.79
N ASP A 246 18.29 -5.01 -18.62
CA ASP A 246 19.57 -5.41 -19.20
C ASP A 246 20.19 -4.29 -20.06
N LYS A 247 19.38 -3.62 -20.90
CA LYS A 247 19.82 -2.44 -21.65
C LYS A 247 20.31 -1.32 -20.73
N ARG A 248 19.59 -1.04 -19.65
CA ARG A 248 19.97 0.00 -18.68
C ARG A 248 21.25 -0.37 -17.92
N THR A 249 21.43 -1.63 -17.55
CA THR A 249 22.65 -2.10 -16.91
C THR A 249 23.86 -1.94 -17.84
N LYS A 250 23.72 -2.30 -19.12
CA LYS A 250 24.77 -2.08 -20.13
C LYS A 250 25.13 -0.61 -20.30
N GLU A 251 24.15 0.29 -20.25
CA GLU A 251 24.40 1.73 -20.33
C GLU A 251 25.15 2.25 -19.09
N ILE A 252 24.73 1.85 -17.89
CA ILE A 252 25.41 2.19 -16.64
C ILE A 252 26.85 1.66 -16.66
N GLN A 253 27.06 0.44 -17.15
CA GLN A 253 28.40 -0.14 -17.26
C GLN A 253 29.32 0.69 -18.16
N LYS A 254 28.85 1.12 -19.33
CA LYS A 254 29.61 2.03 -20.22
C LYS A 254 29.94 3.37 -19.56
N GLN A 255 29.00 3.93 -18.80
CA GLN A 255 29.22 5.18 -18.06
C GLN A 255 30.25 5.01 -16.95
N ASN A 256 30.23 3.88 -16.24
CA ASN A 256 31.23 3.55 -15.23
C ASN A 256 32.63 3.40 -15.83
N GLU A 257 32.76 2.67 -16.95
CA GLU A 257 34.04 2.52 -17.67
C GLU A 257 34.60 3.90 -18.09
N MET A 258 33.74 4.81 -18.57
CA MET A 258 34.16 6.18 -18.90
C MET A 258 34.61 6.98 -17.67
N LEU A 259 33.94 6.82 -16.52
CA LEU A 259 34.31 7.49 -15.28
C LEU A 259 35.64 6.95 -14.73
N GLU A 260 35.87 5.65 -14.80
CA GLU A 260 37.15 5.03 -14.43
C GLU A 260 38.31 5.59 -15.25
N LEU A 261 38.13 5.72 -16.57
CA LEU A 261 39.14 6.36 -17.45
C LEU A 261 39.40 7.82 -17.05
N LYS A 262 38.36 8.60 -16.74
CA LYS A 262 38.52 9.98 -16.28
C LYS A 262 39.25 10.07 -14.94
N ILE A 263 38.97 9.16 -14.01
CA ILE A 263 39.67 9.09 -12.72
C ILE A 263 41.15 8.81 -12.93
N LEU A 264 41.50 7.86 -13.81
CA LEU A 264 42.89 7.56 -14.13
C LEU A 264 43.63 8.78 -14.72
N GLN A 265 43.00 9.50 -15.66
CA GLN A 265 43.57 10.74 -16.22
C GLN A 265 43.78 11.82 -15.16
N LEU A 266 42.86 11.97 -14.21
CA LEU A 266 43.00 12.93 -13.12
C LEU A 266 44.13 12.55 -12.17
N ILE A 267 44.31 11.25 -11.87
CA ILE A 267 45.42 10.75 -11.05
C ILE A 267 46.76 11.04 -11.74
N GLU A 268 46.86 10.79 -13.04
CA GLU A 268 48.07 11.07 -13.83
C GLU A 268 48.42 12.57 -13.79
N LYS A 269 47.44 13.43 -14.08
CA LYS A 269 47.61 14.89 -14.00
C LYS A 269 47.99 15.37 -12.60
N GLN A 270 47.42 14.76 -11.55
CA GLN A 270 47.77 15.07 -10.17
C GLN A 270 49.22 14.68 -9.86
N ASN A 271 49.69 13.53 -10.36
CA ASN A 271 51.07 13.08 -10.21
C ASN A 271 52.07 13.98 -10.94
N GLU A 272 51.74 14.44 -12.15
CA GLU A 272 52.53 15.43 -12.89
C GLU A 272 52.67 16.73 -12.10
N LEU A 273 51.55 17.30 -11.65
CA LEU A 273 51.53 18.53 -10.85
C LEU A 273 52.34 18.36 -9.55
N ARG A 274 52.21 17.22 -8.88
CA ARG A 274 52.99 16.91 -7.68
C ARG A 274 54.48 16.84 -7.98
N THR A 275 54.86 16.32 -9.15
CA THR A 275 56.26 16.26 -9.59
C THR A 275 56.79 17.65 -9.92
N GLN A 276 56.02 18.49 -10.60
CA GLN A 276 56.37 19.88 -10.88
C GLN A 276 56.54 20.68 -9.59
N ALA A 277 55.62 20.55 -8.63
CA ALA A 277 55.71 21.20 -7.32
C ALA A 277 56.99 20.77 -6.57
N LYS A 278 57.33 19.47 -6.56
CA LYS A 278 58.58 18.98 -5.96
C LYS A 278 59.82 19.61 -6.62
N ARG A 279 59.84 19.74 -7.95
CA ARG A 279 60.96 20.39 -8.67
C ARG A 279 61.08 21.87 -8.30
N ALA A 280 59.98 22.61 -8.30
CA ALA A 280 59.95 24.02 -7.95
C ALA A 280 60.41 24.27 -6.50
N VAL A 281 60.00 23.41 -5.56
CA VAL A 281 60.46 23.46 -4.16
C VAL A 281 61.96 23.18 -4.07
N LYS A 282 62.47 22.17 -4.79
CA LYS A 282 63.91 21.86 -4.82
C LYS A 282 64.74 23.02 -5.39
N GLU A 283 64.26 23.65 -6.46
CA GLU A 283 64.93 24.81 -7.07
C GLU A 283 64.97 26.02 -6.12
N LYS A 284 63.85 26.30 -5.43
CA LYS A 284 63.80 27.36 -4.41
C LYS A 284 64.77 27.08 -3.26
N LEU A 285 64.82 25.85 -2.76
CA LEU A 285 65.76 25.44 -1.70
C LEU A 285 67.22 25.57 -2.14
N SER A 286 67.55 25.25 -3.39
CA SER A 286 68.91 25.44 -3.92
C SER A 286 69.27 26.92 -4.00
N LYS A 287 68.39 27.77 -4.52
CA LYS A 287 68.58 29.23 -4.58
C LYS A 287 68.71 29.85 -3.19
N GLU A 288 67.93 29.38 -2.22
CA GLU A 288 68.01 29.82 -0.83
C GLU A 288 69.33 29.40 -0.16
N LYS A 289 69.82 28.18 -0.42
CA LYS A 289 71.14 27.72 0.04
C LYS A 289 72.29 28.52 -0.56
N GLU A 290 72.21 28.91 -1.83
CA GLU A 290 73.21 29.80 -2.46
C GLU A 290 73.19 31.21 -1.85
N LEU A 291 72.01 31.77 -1.59
CA LEU A 291 71.82 33.04 -0.87
C LEU A 291 72.37 32.99 0.56
N LEU A 292 72.24 31.86 1.25
CA LEU A 292 72.80 31.65 2.59
C LEU A 292 74.33 31.52 2.58
N LYS A 293 74.92 30.94 1.52
CA LYS A 293 76.38 30.93 1.34
C LYS A 293 76.93 32.33 1.09
N THR A 294 76.32 33.10 0.19
CA THR A 294 76.71 34.51 -0.07
C THR A 294 76.55 35.42 1.14
N LYS A 295 75.62 35.12 2.06
CA LYS A 295 75.51 35.85 3.34
C LYS A 295 76.54 35.45 4.39
N ARG A 296 77.12 34.24 4.34
CA ARG A 296 78.20 33.83 5.25
C ARG A 296 79.55 34.44 4.87
N ASP A 297 79.75 34.78 3.60
CA ASP A 297 80.95 35.47 3.14
C ASP A 297 80.97 36.97 3.49
N PHE A 298 79.93 37.50 4.16
CA PHE A 298 79.77 38.92 4.50
C PHE A 298 79.64 39.23 6.00
N LYS A 299 79.82 38.26 6.90
CA LYS A 299 79.78 38.49 8.35
C LYS A 299 80.83 37.67 9.11
N GLU A 300 82.08 38.07 8.95
CA GLU A 300 83.00 38.13 10.09
C GLU A 300 82.89 39.54 10.66
N ASP A 301 82.16 39.71 11.76
CA ASP A 301 82.60 40.42 12.98
C ASP A 301 81.39 40.74 13.90
N LYS A 302 81.65 40.65 15.21
CA LYS A 302 80.83 41.05 16.38
C LYS A 302 79.87 40.04 17.04
N THR A 303 80.44 39.35 18.03
CA THR A 303 80.06 39.11 19.45
C THR A 303 78.63 39.43 20.00
N VAL A 304 77.92 38.39 20.52
CA VAL A 304 77.33 38.09 21.90
C VAL A 304 76.46 39.18 22.63
N PRO A 305 75.47 38.91 23.58
CA PRO A 305 74.82 37.69 24.16
C PRO A 305 73.24 37.65 24.23
N GLU A 306 72.72 36.49 24.67
CA GLU A 306 71.45 36.09 25.38
C GLU A 306 70.25 37.05 25.58
N ALA A 307 69.02 36.51 25.43
CA ALA A 307 68.02 36.36 26.52
C ALA A 307 66.67 35.72 26.07
N ILE A 308 66.05 35.06 27.04
CA ILE A 308 64.78 34.31 27.11
C ILE A 308 63.55 35.17 26.76
N GLY A 309 62.52 34.56 26.15
CA GLY A 309 61.16 35.12 26.10
C GLY A 309 60.18 34.32 25.24
N GLU A 310 59.30 33.55 25.89
CA GLU A 310 58.06 33.03 25.31
C GLU A 310 57.24 34.16 24.67
N ARG A 311 56.90 34.03 23.38
CA ARG A 311 55.79 34.79 22.76
C ARG A 311 55.09 33.98 21.69
N ASP A 312 53.78 34.17 21.71
CA ASP A 312 52.77 33.55 20.88
C ASP A 312 53.07 33.51 19.38
N SER A 313 52.74 32.37 18.79
CA SER A 313 52.81 32.02 17.39
C SER A 313 51.83 32.82 16.53
N LYS A 314 52.12 34.11 16.30
CA LYS A 314 51.67 34.82 15.10
C LYS A 314 52.79 34.80 14.08
N THR A 315 52.61 34.02 13.03
CA THR A 315 53.44 34.01 11.82
C THR A 315 53.23 35.32 11.05
N GLU A 316 53.80 36.41 11.54
CA GLU A 316 54.08 37.60 10.73
C GLU A 316 55.49 37.49 10.16
N CYS A 317 55.59 37.70 8.84
CA CYS A 317 56.81 37.56 8.06
C CYS A 317 57.86 38.59 8.51
N ALA A 318 58.94 38.14 9.14
CA ALA A 318 60.04 38.97 9.65
C ALA A 318 60.99 39.53 8.56
N ILE A 319 60.54 39.64 7.32
CA ILE A 319 61.32 40.22 6.21
C ILE A 319 60.46 41.32 5.59
N GLN A 320 60.94 42.57 5.62
CA GLN A 320 60.33 43.68 4.88
C GLN A 320 59.95 43.23 3.47
N HIS A 321 58.69 43.42 3.07
CA HIS A 321 58.13 42.91 1.83
C HIS A 321 58.90 43.41 0.59
N CYS A 322 59.79 42.58 0.02
CA CYS A 322 60.67 42.98 -1.08
C CYS A 322 60.08 42.90 -2.51
N SER A 323 58.77 42.72 -2.73
CA SER A 323 58.15 42.91 -4.05
C SER A 323 56.61 42.84 -4.00
N GLU A 324 55.94 43.48 -4.96
CA GLU A 324 54.48 43.41 -5.21
C GLU A 324 53.98 41.94 -5.20
N SER A 325 54.76 41.03 -5.80
CA SER A 325 54.49 39.59 -5.89
C SER A 325 54.42 38.89 -4.53
N CYS A 326 55.22 39.31 -3.54
CA CYS A 326 55.17 38.73 -2.20
C CYS A 326 53.86 39.10 -1.46
N ARG A 327 53.41 40.33 -1.66
CA ARG A 327 52.13 40.83 -1.11
C ARG A 327 50.94 40.12 -1.74
N GLU A 328 50.98 39.87 -3.05
CA GLU A 328 49.95 39.10 -3.76
C GLU A 328 49.91 37.63 -3.33
N ASN A 329 51.07 36.98 -3.20
CA ASN A 329 51.15 35.60 -2.71
C ASN A 329 50.63 35.47 -1.28
N SER A 330 50.93 36.42 -0.40
CA SER A 330 50.41 36.42 0.97
C SER A 330 48.87 36.60 1.00
N LYS A 331 48.32 37.46 0.13
CA LYS A 331 46.87 37.57 -0.07
C LYS A 331 46.26 36.27 -0.60
N LEU A 332 46.92 35.59 -1.54
CA LEU A 332 46.44 34.32 -2.11
C LEU A 332 46.46 33.20 -1.08
N ILE A 333 47.52 33.10 -0.27
CA ILE A 333 47.60 32.16 0.85
C ILE A 333 46.46 32.42 1.84
N GLY A 334 46.19 33.68 2.18
CA GLY A 334 45.05 34.04 3.03
C GLY A 334 43.69 33.65 2.42
N LYS A 335 43.51 33.77 1.10
CA LYS A 335 42.29 33.31 0.41
C LYS A 335 42.15 31.79 0.45
N LEU A 336 43.23 31.06 0.14
CA LEU A 336 43.24 29.60 0.17
C LEU A 336 43.03 29.04 1.57
N GLN A 337 43.59 29.69 2.61
CA GLN A 337 43.33 29.32 4.00
C GLN A 337 41.85 29.51 4.36
N LYS A 338 41.23 30.63 3.96
CA LYS A 338 39.79 30.85 4.17
C LYS A 338 38.94 29.81 3.45
N GLU A 339 39.24 29.52 2.18
CA GLU A 339 38.52 28.52 1.40
C GLU A 339 38.66 27.11 2.00
N ASN A 340 39.87 26.76 2.46
CA ASN A 340 40.10 25.47 3.12
C ASN A 340 39.31 25.37 4.44
N THR A 341 39.27 26.44 5.24
CA THR A 341 38.44 26.45 6.46
C THR A 341 36.94 26.34 6.16
N GLU A 342 36.47 26.96 5.06
CA GLU A 342 35.07 26.87 4.64
C GLU A 342 34.73 25.47 4.12
N LEU A 343 35.62 24.84 3.35
CA LEU A 343 35.48 23.47 2.89
C LEU A 343 35.47 22.48 4.07
N SER A 344 36.36 22.66 5.06
CA SER A 344 36.34 21.85 6.28
C SER A 344 35.00 21.99 7.03
N ARG A 345 34.44 23.21 7.11
CA ARG A 345 33.13 23.43 7.72
C ARG A 345 32.01 22.72 6.94
N LYS A 346 32.01 22.80 5.60
CA LYS A 346 31.03 22.11 4.75
C LYS A 346 31.14 20.58 4.88
N ASN A 347 32.35 20.05 4.93
CA ASN A 347 32.58 18.61 5.16
C ASN A 347 32.06 18.16 6.52
N GLN A 348 32.26 18.98 7.57
CA GLN A 348 31.74 18.69 8.90
C GLN A 348 30.21 18.67 8.92
N THR A 349 29.55 19.67 8.30
CA THR A 349 28.08 19.69 8.17
C THR A 349 27.56 18.49 7.38
N CYS A 350 28.23 18.10 6.29
CA CYS A 350 27.86 16.91 5.50
C CYS A 350 27.99 15.62 6.32
N LEU A 351 29.03 15.49 7.15
CA LEU A 351 29.19 14.35 8.06
C LEU A 351 28.08 14.28 9.12
N GLU A 352 27.66 15.42 9.65
CA GLU A 352 26.53 15.51 10.60
C GLU A 352 25.22 15.09 9.95
N GLU A 353 24.95 15.53 8.71
CA GLU A 353 23.79 15.09 7.94
C GLU A 353 23.80 13.59 7.66
N ILE A 354 24.95 13.03 7.26
CA ILE A 354 25.11 11.57 7.05
C ILE A 354 24.80 10.81 8.35
N ASN A 355 25.27 11.33 9.50
CA ASN A 355 25.02 10.68 10.78
C ASN A 355 23.54 10.77 11.20
N ASP A 356 22.87 11.89 10.93
CA ASP A 356 21.43 12.03 11.14
C ASP A 356 20.63 11.04 10.26
N TRP A 357 20.99 10.91 8.97
CA TRP A 357 20.39 9.92 8.08
C TRP A 357 20.63 8.48 8.54
N LYS A 358 21.84 8.17 9.04
CA LYS A 358 22.17 6.86 9.59
C LYS A 358 21.32 6.54 10.83
N ASN A 359 21.08 7.52 11.69
CA ASN A 359 20.22 7.36 12.87
C ASN A 359 18.75 7.15 12.48
N LYS A 360 18.24 7.91 11.51
CA LYS A 360 16.89 7.74 10.95
C LYS A 360 16.71 6.35 10.33
N TYR A 361 17.70 5.87 9.58
CA TYR A 361 17.70 4.53 9.00
C TYR A 361 17.67 3.44 10.07
N ASN A 362 18.50 3.55 11.11
CA ASN A 362 18.53 2.58 12.20
C ASN A 362 17.20 2.56 12.98
N LYS A 363 16.58 3.72 13.21
CA LYS A 363 15.25 3.80 13.83
C LYS A 363 14.19 3.10 12.98
N LEU A 364 14.20 3.34 11.67
CA LEU A 364 13.28 2.66 10.76
C LEU A 364 13.48 1.14 10.75
N LEU A 365 14.74 0.68 10.80
CA LEU A 365 15.06 -0.74 10.88
C LEU A 365 14.53 -1.39 12.16
N LEU A 366 14.61 -0.67 13.29
CA LEU A 366 14.03 -1.10 14.56
C LEU A 366 12.50 -1.20 14.47
N ASP A 367 11.84 -0.20 13.90
CA ASP A 367 10.39 -0.20 13.69
C ASP A 367 9.96 -1.39 12.81
N PHE A 368 10.67 -1.66 11.72
CA PHE A 368 10.43 -2.84 10.87
C PHE A 368 10.55 -4.16 11.63
N SER A 369 11.56 -4.29 12.50
CA SER A 369 11.72 -5.49 13.33
C SER A 369 10.55 -5.67 14.30
N MET A 370 10.06 -4.58 14.90
CA MET A 370 8.89 -4.63 15.79
C MET A 370 7.61 -5.00 15.02
N PHE A 371 7.40 -4.44 13.83
CA PHE A 371 6.27 -4.81 12.98
C PHE A 371 6.33 -6.27 12.55
N HIS A 372 7.52 -6.75 12.18
CA HIS A 372 7.70 -8.17 11.85
C HIS A 372 7.33 -9.07 13.03
N THR A 373 7.83 -8.78 14.23
CA THR A 373 7.46 -9.55 15.44
C THR A 373 5.96 -9.49 15.73
N LYS A 374 5.31 -8.34 15.52
CA LYS A 374 3.86 -8.18 15.70
C LYS A 374 3.05 -8.94 14.65
N ILE A 375 3.52 -9.00 13.40
CA ILE A 375 2.90 -9.80 12.33
C ILE A 375 3.08 -11.29 12.64
N SER A 376 4.27 -11.71 13.07
CA SER A 376 4.53 -13.08 13.49
C SER A 376 3.65 -13.49 14.68
N SER A 377 3.47 -12.62 15.68
CA SER A 377 2.59 -12.92 16.82
C SER A 377 1.11 -13.00 16.43
N LEU A 378 0.65 -12.19 15.47
CA LEU A 378 -0.70 -12.28 14.92
C LEU A 378 -0.93 -13.53 14.08
N ASN A 379 0.11 -14.02 13.39
CA ASN A 379 0.03 -15.23 12.57
C ASN A 379 0.13 -16.54 13.37
N CYS A 380 0.57 -16.50 14.63
CA CYS A 380 0.71 -17.69 15.50
C CYS A 380 -0.56 -18.10 16.26
N ASN A 381 -1.75 -17.57 15.92
CA ASN A 381 -3.03 -18.02 16.50
C ASN A 381 -3.61 -19.31 15.84
N GLY A 382 -2.82 -20.02 15.03
CA GLY A 382 -3.13 -21.37 14.54
C GLY A 382 -1.92 -22.26 14.72
N SER A 383 -2.09 -23.35 15.49
CA SER A 383 -1.03 -24.28 15.88
C SER A 383 -0.25 -24.85 14.68
N VAL A 384 1.00 -24.43 14.48
CA VAL A 384 2.05 -25.24 13.86
C VAL A 384 3.39 -24.80 14.45
N GLU A 385 4.06 -25.69 15.18
CA GLU A 385 5.44 -25.53 15.60
C GLU A 385 6.34 -25.50 14.35
N ILE A 386 7.04 -24.39 14.11
CA ILE A 386 8.15 -24.33 13.15
C ILE A 386 9.44 -24.10 13.95
N PRO A 387 10.48 -24.95 13.78
CA PRO A 387 11.74 -24.79 14.50
C PRO A 387 12.47 -23.52 14.07
N ILE A 388 12.83 -22.69 15.05
CA ILE A 388 13.70 -21.52 14.88
C ILE A 388 15.14 -22.02 14.79
N SER A 389 15.61 -22.35 13.58
CA SER A 389 17.04 -22.65 13.34
C SER A 389 17.59 -22.07 12.04
N SER A 390 16.93 -21.09 11.41
CA SER A 390 17.36 -20.60 10.09
C SER A 390 17.41 -19.07 9.91
N ILE A 391 17.77 -18.33 10.95
CA ILE A 391 18.24 -16.94 10.80
C ILE A 391 19.57 -16.80 11.53
N ASN A 392 20.65 -17.08 10.81
CA ASN A 392 22.01 -16.88 11.27
C ASN A 392 22.37 -15.39 11.07
N LEU A 393 22.06 -14.56 12.06
CA LEU A 393 22.58 -13.19 12.17
C LEU A 393 23.73 -13.17 13.18
N ASN A 394 24.87 -12.70 12.71
CA ASN A 394 26.18 -12.76 13.34
C ASN A 394 26.21 -11.96 14.67
N PRO A 395 26.43 -12.61 15.84
CA PRO A 395 26.20 -12.02 17.15
C PRO A 395 27.42 -11.28 17.74
N LYS A 396 28.15 -10.48 16.94
CA LYS A 396 29.39 -9.81 17.40
C LYS A 396 29.30 -8.30 17.64
N MET A 397 28.09 -7.70 17.69
CA MET A 397 27.96 -6.26 17.91
C MET A 397 26.95 -5.82 18.99
N ILE A 398 26.33 -6.75 19.72
CA ILE A 398 25.26 -6.42 20.69
C ILE A 398 25.77 -6.37 22.14
N ASP A 399 26.94 -6.93 22.45
CA ASP A 399 27.47 -7.00 23.82
C ASP A 399 28.09 -5.69 24.36
N SER A 400 27.97 -4.56 23.67
CA SER A 400 28.52 -3.28 24.15
C SER A 400 27.49 -2.26 24.65
N ILE A 401 26.19 -2.59 24.70
CA ILE A 401 25.15 -1.59 25.08
C ILE A 401 24.28 -2.04 26.27
N ILE A 402 24.40 -3.28 26.76
CA ILE A 402 23.62 -3.72 27.93
C ILE A 402 24.51 -3.69 29.17
N GLY A 403 24.74 -2.49 29.68
CA GLY A 403 25.36 -2.24 30.98
C GLY A 403 24.67 -1.06 31.64
N ASN A 404 24.01 -1.33 32.76
CA ASN A 404 23.35 -0.41 33.69
C ASN A 404 21.98 0.15 33.27
N GLU A 405 20.91 -0.46 33.79
CA GLU A 405 20.06 0.20 34.81
C GLU A 405 19.01 -0.79 35.32
N LYS A 406 19.25 -1.30 36.53
CA LYS A 406 18.25 -1.94 37.37
C LYS A 406 17.86 -0.94 38.47
N ASN A 407 16.56 -0.94 38.79
CA ASN A 407 15.89 -0.42 39.99
C ASN A 407 15.19 0.95 39.84
N ASN A 408 13.88 0.92 39.59
CA ASN A 408 12.94 1.26 40.65
C ASN A 408 11.50 0.85 40.29
N SER A 409 10.94 -0.02 41.12
CA SER A 409 9.52 -0.31 41.20
C SER A 409 8.81 0.76 42.03
N LYS A 410 7.78 1.40 41.46
CA LYS A 410 6.67 1.98 42.21
C LYS A 410 5.39 1.90 41.39
N SER A 411 4.39 1.28 42.01
CA SER A 411 3.01 1.17 41.59
C SER A 411 2.28 2.53 41.60
N VAL A 412 1.09 2.54 40.98
CA VAL A 412 -0.08 3.43 41.18
C VAL A 412 -0.46 4.24 39.92
N GLU A 413 -1.58 3.80 39.32
CA GLU A 413 -2.70 4.57 38.72
C GLU A 413 -2.43 5.83 37.86
N SER A 414 -2.67 5.72 36.56
CA SER A 414 -3.70 6.48 35.79
C SER A 414 -3.39 6.41 34.29
N THR A 415 -4.32 5.83 33.52
CA THR A 415 -4.16 5.45 32.10
C THR A 415 -4.71 6.47 31.11
N ASP A 416 -4.77 7.75 31.44
CA ASP A 416 -5.40 8.76 30.56
C ASP A 416 -4.41 9.69 29.82
N SER A 417 -3.10 9.59 30.04
CA SER A 417 -2.14 10.56 29.46
C SER A 417 -1.63 10.22 28.05
N SER A 418 -1.64 8.94 27.62
CA SER A 418 -1.00 8.54 26.36
C SER A 418 -1.86 8.86 25.13
N THR A 419 -3.18 8.73 25.23
CA THR A 419 -4.10 8.98 24.11
C THR A 419 -4.22 10.47 23.80
N ASP A 420 -4.24 11.32 24.83
CA ASP A 420 -4.32 12.78 24.66
C ASP A 420 -3.06 13.39 24.06
N GLU A 421 -1.89 12.81 24.36
CA GLU A 421 -0.63 13.23 23.75
C GLU A 421 -0.59 12.88 22.25
N ILE A 422 -1.07 11.69 21.88
CA ILE A 422 -1.22 11.27 20.48
C ILE A 422 -2.22 12.16 19.73
N ILE A 423 -3.35 12.50 20.35
CA ILE A 423 -4.36 13.39 19.75
C ILE A 423 -3.80 14.81 19.56
N ARG A 424 -3.00 15.30 20.52
CA ARG A 424 -2.36 16.62 20.44
C ARG A 424 -1.33 16.67 19.32
N ASP A 425 -0.52 15.62 19.17
CA ASP A 425 0.48 15.54 18.10
C ASP A 425 -0.18 15.40 16.72
N ALA A 426 -1.26 14.61 16.62
CA ALA A 426 -2.06 14.50 15.40
C ALA A 426 -2.68 15.85 15.00
N ARG A 427 -3.23 16.62 15.96
CA ARG A 427 -3.77 17.97 15.69
C ARG A 427 -2.68 18.94 15.23
N LYS A 428 -1.49 18.90 15.85
CA LYS A 428 -0.36 19.73 15.45
C LYS A 428 0.08 19.41 14.02
N LYS A 429 0.11 18.13 13.65
CA LYS A 429 0.49 17.68 12.31
C LYS A 429 -0.53 18.03 11.23
N ILE A 430 -1.83 17.96 11.55
CA ILE A 430 -2.90 18.42 10.64
C ILE A 430 -2.77 19.92 10.36
N LYS A 431 -2.49 20.72 11.38
CA LYS A 431 -2.31 22.17 11.22
C LYS A 431 -1.15 22.52 10.29
N VAL A 432 -0.02 21.82 10.40
CA VAL A 432 1.13 22.01 9.49
C VAL A 432 0.75 21.65 8.05
N LEU A 433 0.01 20.56 7.84
CA LEU A 433 -0.44 20.16 6.49
C LEU A 433 -1.46 21.14 5.89
N GLU A 434 -2.31 21.77 6.71
CA GLU A 434 -3.22 22.83 6.27
C GLU A 434 -2.45 24.08 5.82
N GLU A 435 -1.41 24.48 6.55
CA GLU A 435 -0.54 25.60 6.21
C GLU A 435 0.24 25.31 4.90
N GLU A 436 0.83 24.12 4.75
CA GLU A 436 1.50 23.69 3.51
C GLU A 436 0.54 23.63 2.31
N SER A 437 -0.71 23.17 2.53
CA SER A 437 -1.73 23.13 1.48
C SER A 437 -2.15 24.54 1.03
N GLN A 438 -2.27 25.48 1.97
CA GLN A 438 -2.56 26.88 1.64
C GLN A 438 -1.41 27.53 0.85
N GLU A 439 -0.17 27.27 1.24
CA GLU A 439 1.01 27.78 0.53
C GLU A 439 1.06 27.24 -0.91
N MET A 440 0.81 25.94 -1.11
CA MET A 440 0.72 25.34 -2.45
C MET A 440 -0.41 25.94 -3.29
N GLU A 441 -1.57 26.21 -2.69
CA GLU A 441 -2.68 26.83 -3.41
C GLU A 441 -2.38 28.29 -3.81
N GLU A 442 -1.67 29.04 -2.97
CA GLU A 442 -1.17 30.36 -3.34
C GLU A 442 -0.17 30.32 -4.49
N ILE A 443 0.79 29.39 -4.45
CA ILE A 443 1.78 29.19 -5.53
C ILE A 443 1.05 28.85 -6.82
N PHE A 444 0.03 27.99 -6.75
CA PHE A 444 -0.77 27.63 -7.91
C PHE A 444 -1.56 28.83 -8.46
N LYS A 445 -2.21 29.62 -7.63
CA LYS A 445 -2.92 30.86 -8.04
C LYS A 445 -1.97 31.88 -8.66
N LYS A 446 -0.76 32.06 -8.11
CA LYS A 446 0.31 32.90 -8.66
C LYS A 446 0.79 32.40 -10.03
N SER A 447 0.86 31.08 -10.23
CA SER A 447 1.24 30.48 -11.52
C SER A 447 0.16 30.66 -12.60
N GLN A 448 -1.12 30.57 -12.23
CA GLN A 448 -2.24 30.79 -13.15
C GLN A 448 -2.37 32.26 -13.58
N THR A 449 -2.17 33.20 -12.65
CA THR A 449 -2.17 34.64 -12.97
C THR A 449 -1.01 35.01 -13.89
N LYS A 450 0.19 34.44 -13.70
CA LYS A 450 1.30 34.59 -14.65
C LYS A 450 0.95 34.07 -16.04
N LYS A 451 0.34 32.88 -16.16
CA LYS A 451 -0.10 32.35 -17.47
C LYS A 451 -1.10 33.26 -18.18
N LYS A 452 -2.10 33.81 -17.46
CA LYS A 452 -3.07 34.77 -18.02
C LYS A 452 -2.43 36.08 -18.49
N LEU A 453 -1.34 36.53 -17.83
CA LEU A 453 -0.61 37.74 -18.20
C LEU A 453 0.24 37.55 -19.47
N PHE A 454 0.73 36.33 -19.73
CA PHE A 454 1.46 36.01 -20.95
C PHE A 454 0.52 35.91 -22.16
N THR A 455 -0.65 35.28 -22.02
CA THR A 455 -1.62 35.17 -23.12
C THR A 455 -2.23 36.51 -23.53
N THR A 456 -2.31 37.49 -22.63
CA THR A 456 -2.79 38.85 -22.95
C THR A 456 -1.70 39.75 -23.56
N LYS A 457 -0.42 39.43 -23.36
CA LYS A 457 0.67 40.14 -24.05
C LYS A 457 0.80 39.68 -25.50
N ASP A 458 0.67 38.39 -25.79
CA ASP A 458 0.78 37.88 -27.16
C ASP A 458 -0.35 38.39 -28.06
N GLN A 459 -1.58 38.52 -27.54
CA GLN A 459 -2.69 39.12 -28.30
C GLN A 459 -2.53 40.62 -28.60
N ARG A 460 -1.60 41.32 -27.93
CA ARG A 460 -1.36 42.75 -28.15
C ARG A 460 -0.35 43.03 -29.28
N TRP A 461 0.42 42.04 -29.71
CA TRP A 461 1.36 42.18 -30.83
C TRP A 461 0.69 41.97 -32.20
N ASP A 462 -0.43 41.25 -32.25
CA ASP A 462 -1.17 40.99 -33.49
C ASP A 462 -2.09 42.15 -33.94
N LEU A 463 -2.28 43.19 -33.12
CA LEU A 463 -3.16 44.33 -33.43
C LEU A 463 -2.43 45.59 -33.92
N ASN A 464 -1.10 45.58 -34.03
CA ASN A 464 -0.30 46.71 -34.52
C ASN A 464 0.34 46.46 -35.91
N SER A 465 -0.06 45.41 -36.62
CA SER A 465 0.27 45.17 -38.03
C SER A 465 -0.98 45.24 -38.90
N CYS A 466 -1.53 46.45 -39.04
CA CYS A 466 -2.40 46.87 -40.14
C CYS A 466 -2.20 48.36 -40.37
#